data_AF-A0A257GG88-F1
#
_entry.id   AF-A0A257GG88-F1
#
_cell.length_a   1.000
_cell.length_b   1.000
_cell.length_c   1.000
_cell.angle_alpha   90.00
_cell.angle_beta   90.00
_cell.angle_gamma   90.00
#
_symmetry.space_group_name_H-M   'P 1'
#
loop_
_entity.id
_entity.type
_entity.pdbx_description
1 polymer ?
#
loop_
_entity_poly.entity_id
_entity_poly.type
_entity_poly.pdbx_seq_one_letter_code
_entity_poly.pdbx_strand_id
1 'polypeptide(L)'
;MSPDLLMTRLGLDGYDPQAREAVKALQFDMADQALRAGASVVLDSGFLHRHERDDAQAMAQAWGAEFRRVFLNPVTDVLWQRLQARNAALPSGTFPVTKEHLALCETWLEPPSPDEPLWRPGSC
;
A
#
# COMPACT_ATOMS: atom_id res chain seq x y z
N MET A 1 4.39 8.57 -0.81
CA MET A 1 3.09 9.16 -1.21
C MET A 1 2.16 8.01 -1.50
N SER A 2 0.93 7.97 -0.98
CA SER A 2 0.02 6.85 -1.24
C SER A 2 -0.53 6.86 -2.68
N PRO A 3 -0.89 5.69 -3.24
CA PRO A 3 -1.49 5.58 -4.57
C PRO A 3 -2.74 6.46 -4.73
N ASP A 4 -3.61 6.49 -3.72
CA ASP A 4 -4.89 7.21 -3.75
C ASP A 4 -4.70 8.73 -3.86
N LEU A 5 -3.72 9.25 -3.11
CA LEU A 5 -3.38 10.67 -3.16
C LEU A 5 -2.82 11.06 -4.53
N LEU A 6 -1.99 10.20 -5.14
CA LEU A 6 -1.45 10.45 -6.47
C LEU A 6 -2.53 10.39 -7.56
N MET A 7 -3.42 9.39 -7.52
CA MET A 7 -4.57 9.30 -8.43
C MET A 7 -5.44 10.56 -8.34
N THR A 8 -5.78 10.99 -7.13
CA THR A 8 -6.58 12.20 -6.91
C THR A 8 -5.89 13.44 -7.48
N ARG A 9 -4.58 13.59 -7.26
CA ARG A 9 -3.80 14.73 -7.79
C ARG A 9 -3.74 14.78 -9.30
N LEU A 10 -3.78 13.62 -9.96
CA LEU A 10 -3.78 13.48 -11.40
C LEU A 10 -5.19 13.56 -12.00
N GLY A 11 -6.23 13.73 -11.18
CA GLY A 11 -7.63 13.75 -11.64
C GLY A 11 -8.12 12.39 -12.14
N LEU A 12 -7.50 11.30 -11.69
CA LEU A 12 -7.85 9.93 -12.06
C LEU A 12 -8.91 9.37 -11.11
N ASP A 13 -9.78 8.51 -11.63
CA ASP A 13 -10.76 7.77 -10.83
C ASP A 13 -10.04 6.75 -9.94
N GLY A 14 -10.24 6.80 -8.63
CA GLY A 14 -9.64 5.88 -7.65
C GLY A 14 -10.01 4.40 -7.86
N TYR A 15 -11.05 4.12 -8.65
CA TYR A 15 -11.48 2.76 -9.02
C TYR A 15 -11.05 2.31 -10.41
N ASP A 16 -10.36 3.15 -11.18
CA ASP A 16 -9.82 2.74 -12.48
C ASP A 16 -8.61 1.78 -12.27
N PRO A 17 -8.73 0.50 -12.66
CA PRO A 17 -7.67 -0.48 -12.44
C PRO A 17 -6.43 -0.22 -13.30
N GLN A 18 -6.58 0.33 -14.52
CA GLN A 18 -5.44 0.63 -15.38
C GLN A 18 -4.66 1.82 -14.84
N ALA A 19 -5.38 2.87 -14.41
CA ALA A 19 -4.77 4.01 -13.75
C ALA A 19 -4.09 3.62 -12.43
N ARG A 20 -4.70 2.71 -11.66
CA ARG A 20 -4.12 2.16 -10.42
C ARG A 20 -2.79 1.47 -10.69
N GLU A 21 -2.73 0.57 -11.65
CA GLU A 21 -1.48 -0.14 -11.98
C GLU A 21 -0.40 0.80 -12.51
N ALA A 22 -0.76 1.77 -13.37
CA ALA A 22 0.18 2.79 -13.84
C ALA A 22 0.74 3.65 -12.69
N VAL A 23 -0.11 4.03 -11.73
CA VAL A 23 0.30 4.80 -10.55
C VAL A 23 1.20 3.98 -9.63
N LYS A 24 0.90 2.70 -9.42
CA LYS A 24 1.76 1.79 -8.63
C LYS A 24 3.13 1.63 -9.29
N ALA A 25 3.18 1.41 -10.60
CA ALA A 25 4.44 1.31 -11.34
C ALA A 25 5.29 2.59 -11.19
N LEU A 26 4.66 3.77 -11.35
CA LEU A 26 5.34 5.05 -11.14
C LEU A 26 5.88 5.20 -9.71
N GLN A 27 5.14 4.73 -8.69
CA GLN A 27 5.62 4.77 -7.30
C GLN A 27 6.84 3.86 -7.08
N PHE A 28 6.88 2.70 -7.74
CA PHE A 28 8.05 1.83 -7.72
C PHE A 28 9.26 2.47 -8.42
N ASP A 29 9.06 3.10 -9.59
CA ASP A 29 10.14 3.84 -10.28
C ASP A 29 10.69 4.97 -9.40
N MET A 30 9.81 5.72 -8.72
CA MET A 30 10.22 6.77 -7.80
C MET A 30 10.95 6.22 -6.57
N ALA A 31 10.54 5.06 -6.07
CA ALA A 31 11.19 4.38 -4.95
C ALA A 31 12.60 3.89 -5.33
N ASP A 32 12.75 3.29 -6.51
CA ASP A 32 14.05 2.87 -7.06
C ASP A 32 15.01 4.05 -7.15
N GLN A 33 14.57 5.16 -7.73
CA GLN A 33 15.37 6.38 -7.84
C GLN A 33 15.78 6.94 -6.48
N ALA A 34 14.87 6.94 -5.51
CA ALA A 34 15.15 7.42 -4.16
C ALA A 34 16.16 6.52 -3.43
N LEU A 35 16.02 5.20 -3.53
CA LEU A 35 16.99 4.23 -2.98
C LEU A 35 18.37 4.41 -3.60
N ARG A 36 18.43 4.58 -4.93
CA ARG A 36 19.66 4.82 -5.68
C ARG A 36 20.36 6.12 -5.28
N ALA A 37 19.60 7.12 -4.84
CA ALA A 37 20.11 8.36 -4.29
C ALA A 37 20.52 8.27 -2.81
N GLY A 38 20.41 7.09 -2.18
CA GLY A 38 20.76 6.85 -0.77
C GLY A 38 19.68 7.29 0.23
N ALA A 39 18.46 7.57 -0.21
CA ALA A 39 17.36 7.94 0.66
C ALA A 39 16.60 6.70 1.18
N SER A 40 16.00 6.81 2.37
CA SER A 40 15.06 5.80 2.88
C SER A 40 13.68 5.97 2.25
N VAL A 41 13.02 4.85 1.94
CA VAL A 41 11.70 4.82 1.28
C VAL A 41 10.68 4.10 2.16
N VAL A 42 9.46 4.65 2.20
CA VAL A 42 8.26 3.97 2.71
C VAL A 42 7.27 3.83 1.56
N LEU A 43 6.97 2.58 1.19
CA LEU A 43 5.89 2.26 0.26
C LEU A 43 4.60 2.11 1.05
N ASP A 44 3.65 3.00 0.80
CA ASP A 44 2.34 3.04 1.48
C ASP A 44 1.26 2.67 0.46
N SER A 45 0.99 1.37 0.32
CA SER A 45 -0.01 0.78 -0.58
C SER A 45 -0.66 -0.44 0.07
N GLY A 46 -1.70 -0.98 -0.56
CA GLY A 46 -2.44 -2.13 -0.03
C GLY A 46 -1.61 -3.41 0.10
N PHE A 47 -0.69 -3.67 -0.85
CA PHE A 47 0.15 -4.88 -0.89
C PHE A 47 -0.62 -6.17 -0.59
N LEU A 48 -1.80 -6.30 -1.22
CA LEU A 48 -2.75 -7.37 -0.94
C LEU A 48 -2.22 -8.70 -1.43
N HIS A 49 -1.45 -8.71 -2.52
CA HIS A 49 -0.84 -9.92 -3.05
C HIS A 49 0.62 -10.08 -2.62
N ARG A 50 1.06 -11.33 -2.46
CA ARG A 50 2.43 -11.68 -2.08
C ARG A 50 3.45 -11.19 -3.10
N HIS A 51 3.17 -11.35 -4.39
CA HIS A 51 4.11 -10.94 -5.44
C HIS A 51 4.48 -9.46 -5.35
N GLU A 52 3.52 -8.57 -4.98
CA GLU A 52 3.80 -7.14 -4.80
C GLU A 52 4.80 -6.88 -3.66
N ARG A 53 4.78 -7.71 -2.62
CA ARG A 53 5.70 -7.64 -1.48
C ARG A 53 7.07 -8.22 -1.84
N ASP A 54 7.09 -9.28 -2.65
CA ASP A 54 8.32 -9.89 -3.17
C ASP A 54 9.06 -8.91 -4.10
N ASP A 55 8.33 -8.22 -4.98
CA ASP A 55 8.88 -7.17 -5.85
C ASP A 55 9.50 -6.02 -5.05
N ALA A 56 8.82 -5.57 -3.99
CA ALA A 56 9.35 -4.53 -3.10
C ALA A 56 10.62 -4.98 -2.36
N GLN A 57 10.67 -6.24 -1.92
CA GLN A 57 11.88 -6.80 -1.30
C GLN A 57 13.03 -6.90 -2.29
N ALA A 58 12.77 -7.37 -3.51
CA ALA A 58 13.77 -7.50 -4.56
C ALA A 58 14.39 -6.15 -4.94
N MET A 59 13.57 -5.11 -5.07
CA MET A 59 14.03 -3.74 -5.31
C MET A 59 14.97 -3.25 -4.19
N ALA A 60 14.62 -3.46 -2.93
CA ALA A 60 15.49 -3.08 -1.81
C ALA A 60 16.82 -3.84 -1.82
N GLN A 61 16.78 -5.15 -2.10
CA GLN A 61 17.97 -6.00 -2.18
C GLN A 61 18.91 -5.60 -3.31
N ALA A 62 18.39 -5.19 -4.47
CA ALA A 62 19.19 -4.73 -5.60
C ALA A 62 20.08 -3.54 -5.26
N TRP A 63 19.67 -2.71 -4.30
CA TRP A 63 20.42 -1.56 -3.79
C TRP A 63 21.14 -1.84 -2.46
N GLY A 64 21.13 -3.08 -1.97
CA GLY A 64 21.71 -3.45 -0.67
C GLY A 64 21.03 -2.76 0.52
N ALA A 65 19.79 -2.29 0.35
CA ALA A 65 19.05 -1.60 1.39
C ALA A 65 18.44 -2.58 2.39
N GLU A 66 18.35 -2.17 3.66
CA GLU A 66 17.59 -2.91 4.66
C GLU A 66 16.09 -2.88 4.31
N PHE A 67 15.45 -4.05 4.28
CA PHE A 67 14.02 -4.17 3.99
C PHE A 67 13.22 -4.55 5.24
N ARG A 68 12.20 -3.75 5.57
CA ARG A 68 11.31 -3.97 6.72
C ARG A 68 9.86 -4.03 6.26
N ARG A 69 9.14 -5.06 6.68
CA ARG A 69 7.70 -5.22 6.42
C ARG A 69 6.89 -4.80 7.63
N VAL A 70 5.90 -3.93 7.44
CA VAL A 70 4.91 -3.60 8.48
C VAL A 70 3.56 -4.07 7.99
N PHE A 71 2.96 -5.03 8.70
CA PHE A 71 1.64 -5.55 8.35
C PHE A 71 0.62 -5.12 9.41
N LEU A 72 -0.44 -4.45 8.96
CA LEU A 72 -1.53 -4.01 9.80
C LEU A 72 -2.75 -4.90 9.52
N ASN A 73 -3.18 -5.66 10.52
CA ASN A 73 -4.35 -6.54 10.42
C ASN A 73 -5.41 -6.19 11.48
N PRO A 74 -6.02 -4.99 11.41
CA PRO A 74 -7.17 -4.67 12.26
C PRO A 74 -8.35 -5.56 11.91
N VAL A 75 -9.20 -5.85 12.90
CA VAL A 75 -10.47 -6.56 12.65
C VAL A 75 -11.36 -5.78 11.68
N THR A 76 -12.08 -6.49 10.81
CA THR A 76 -12.93 -5.91 9.74
C THR A 76 -13.91 -4.87 10.26
N ASP A 77 -14.53 -5.09 11.42
CA ASP A 77 -15.50 -4.13 11.99
C ASP A 77 -14.84 -2.77 12.33
N VAL A 78 -13.59 -2.78 12.79
CA VAL A 78 -12.83 -1.56 13.07
C VAL A 78 -12.46 -0.85 11.76
N LEU A 79 -12.10 -1.59 10.72
CA LEU A 79 -11.88 -1.02 9.38
C LEU A 79 -13.15 -0.35 8.86
N TRP A 80 -14.29 -1.03 8.95
CA TRP A 80 -15.56 -0.50 8.48
C TRP A 80 -15.97 0.76 9.25
N GLN A 81 -15.86 0.77 10.58
CA GLN A 81 -16.13 1.96 11.38
C GLN A 81 -15.26 3.16 10.96
N ARG A 82 -13.97 2.94 10.71
CA ARG A 82 -13.06 3.98 10.23
C ARG A 82 -13.41 4.46 8.83
N LEU A 83 -13.80 3.55 7.93
CA LEU A 83 -14.23 3.89 6.58
C LEU A 83 -15.54 4.68 6.59
N GLN A 84 -16.49 4.38 7.48
CA GLN A 84 -17.71 5.17 7.62
C GLN A 84 -17.40 6.62 8.01
N ALA A 85 -16.54 6.82 9.02
CA ALA A 85 -16.11 8.15 9.43
C ALA A 85 -15.38 8.89 8.29
N ARG A 86 -14.50 8.19 7.56
CA ARG A 86 -13.77 8.76 6.41
C ARG A 86 -14.70 9.12 5.26
N ASN A 87 -15.66 8.26 4.92
CA ASN A 87 -16.62 8.51 3.84
C ASN A 87 -17.52 9.70 4.17
N ALA A 88 -17.88 9.89 5.44
CA ALA A 88 -18.67 11.04 5.88
C ALA A 88 -17.88 12.36 5.80
N ALA A 89 -16.59 12.35 6.13
CA ALA A 89 -15.73 13.53 6.04
C ALA A 89 -15.20 13.81 4.64
N LEU A 90 -15.06 12.76 3.82
CA LEU A 90 -14.50 12.71 2.48
C LEU A 90 -13.33 13.70 2.26
N PRO A 91 -12.24 13.59 3.04
CA PRO A 91 -11.12 14.53 2.92
C PRO A 91 -10.46 14.43 1.54
N SER A 92 -9.81 15.53 1.12
CA SER A 92 -9.06 15.57 -0.13
C SER A 92 -8.05 14.43 -0.23
N GLY A 93 -7.97 13.79 -1.40
CA GLY A 93 -7.10 12.62 -1.61
C GLY A 93 -7.73 11.29 -1.24
N THR A 94 -9.04 11.26 -0.96
CA THR A 94 -9.79 10.04 -0.66
C THR A 94 -11.04 9.92 -1.53
N PHE A 95 -11.58 8.71 -1.61
CA PHE A 95 -12.82 8.40 -2.32
C PHE A 95 -13.72 7.51 -1.45
N PRO A 96 -15.04 7.48 -1.72
CA PRO A 96 -15.97 6.66 -0.95
C PRO A 96 -15.65 5.17 -1.11
N VAL A 97 -15.47 4.46 -0.01
CA VAL A 97 -15.27 3.00 -0.01
C VAL A 97 -16.49 2.31 0.59
N THR A 98 -17.18 1.49 -0.19
CA THR A 98 -18.36 0.77 0.27
C THR A 98 -17.99 -0.49 1.03
N LYS A 99 -18.99 -1.14 1.65
CA LYS A 99 -18.79 -2.40 2.35
C LYS A 99 -18.42 -3.53 1.37
N GLU A 100 -18.95 -3.47 0.16
CA GLU A 100 -18.64 -4.40 -0.93
C GLU A 100 -17.19 -4.24 -1.39
N HIS A 101 -16.68 -3.01 -1.49
CA HIS A 101 -15.25 -2.78 -1.78
C HIS A 101 -14.34 -3.34 -0.69
N LEU A 102 -14.70 -3.16 0.59
CA LEU A 102 -13.94 -3.75 1.70
C LEU A 102 -13.94 -5.29 1.63
N ALA A 103 -15.10 -5.90 1.44
CA ALA A 103 -15.24 -7.36 1.31
C ALA A 103 -14.47 -7.90 0.11
N LEU A 104 -14.46 -7.16 -1.01
CA LEU A 104 -13.68 -7.53 -2.19
C LEU A 104 -12.16 -7.54 -1.89
N CYS A 105 -11.64 -6.53 -1.21
CA CYS A 105 -10.24 -6.50 -0.80
C CYS A 105 -9.87 -7.69 0.11
N GLU A 106 -10.78 -8.15 0.97
CA GLU A 106 -10.55 -9.35 1.80
C GLU A 106 -10.36 -10.62 0.96
N THR A 107 -11.01 -10.70 -0.21
CA THR A 107 -10.82 -11.85 -1.12
C THR A 107 -9.47 -11.85 -1.84
N TRP A 108 -8.83 -10.69 -1.93
CA TRP A 108 -7.51 -10.52 -2.58
C TRP A 108 -6.36 -10.63 -1.59
N LEU A 109 -6.62 -10.40 -0.29
CA LEU A 109 -5.59 -10.38 0.72
C LEU A 109 -4.96 -11.77 0.87
N GLU A 110 -3.68 -11.85 0.54
CA GLU A 110 -2.76 -12.95 0.85
C GLU A 110 -1.94 -12.53 2.07
N PRO A 111 -2.31 -12.93 3.30
CA PRO A 111 -1.59 -12.49 4.50
C PRO A 111 -0.13 -12.95 4.46
N PRO A 112 0.80 -12.16 5.04
CA PRO A 112 2.21 -12.56 5.12
C PRO A 112 2.37 -13.93 5.78
N SER A 113 3.09 -14.83 5.12
CA SER A 113 3.42 -16.16 5.66
C SER A 113 4.65 -16.12 6.58
N PRO A 114 4.98 -17.19 7.34
CA PRO A 114 6.09 -17.17 8.29
C PRO A 114 7.48 -16.87 7.69
N ASP A 115 7.67 -17.11 6.39
CA ASP A 115 8.86 -16.74 5.60
C ASP A 115 8.92 -15.26 5.20
N GLU A 116 7.87 -14.49 5.50
CA GLU A 116 7.81 -13.03 5.34
C GLU A 116 7.91 -12.33 6.70
N PRO A 117 9.11 -12.27 7.33
CA PRO A 117 9.26 -11.74 8.67
C PRO A 117 8.79 -10.28 8.74
N LEU A 118 7.97 -10.00 9.75
CA LEU A 118 7.40 -8.69 10.02
C LEU A 118 8.28 -7.92 11.00
N TRP A 119 8.53 -6.66 10.68
CA TRP A 119 9.20 -5.74 11.59
C TRP A 119 8.24 -5.29 12.70
N ARG A 120 8.74 -5.22 13.94
CA ARG A 120 8.04 -4.63 15.08
C ARG A 120 8.90 -3.55 15.73
N PRO A 121 8.30 -2.46 16.26
CA PRO A 121 9.04 -1.48 17.06
C PRO A 121 9.73 -2.17 18.24
N GLY A 122 11.02 -1.90 18.46
CA GLY A 122 11.81 -2.53 19.52
C GLY A 122 12.44 -3.88 19.15
N SER A 123 12.31 -4.32 17.90
CA SER A 123 13.10 -5.43 17.35
C SER A 123 14.51 -4.92 17.01
N CYS A 124 15.33 -4.70 18.03
CA CYS A 124 16.79 -4.54 17.95
C CYS A 124 17.41 -5.35 19.09
#